data_AF-A0A6P2ST60-F1
#
_entry.id   AF-A0A6P2ST60-F1
#
_cell.length_a   1.000
_cell.length_b   1.000
_cell.length_c   1.000
_cell.angle_alpha   90.00
_cell.angle_beta   90.00
_cell.angle_gamma   90.00
#
_symmetry.space_group_name_H-M   'P 1'
#
loop_
_entity.id
_entity.type
_entity.pdbx_description
1 polymer ?
#
loop_
_entity_poly.entity_id
_entity_poly.type
_entity_poly.pdbx_seq_one_letter_code
_entity_poly.pdbx_strand_id
1 'polypeptide(L)'
;MPVDNSAAESARSLLNGIDYSALIGGPLQAAITAQAMAAKSTYEFIDKVGLTTDKDGVKQAVNVTFLYQKDGQMVKLIVPLLTIVPVPLILVDEVTIQFKANINAAASSTSEESKSEAIAGELSAQGKIGWGPFSLSAQMKASYSSKKDSKATQDSRYSVEYTQDVFVHASQAGVPAGLATVLNILSSAATGASRNGDMQVSPALSTVMSGDPSQQQMLQVRLQNSSGLFAGNTDVAFQIDPALADKFRMSRAPFGSTIPFDTAGKITSFKTDGDGSLSVMFWAEGEVAAQAIDLTVSASIPAPDGGKADAKSVVVPVRVLHRLPPPATPSLKSAQAMLSIAKGATDKDVLTALRPDGTPAAGVELNFTFDTGGTAFEVEANGKSVEGNSPKTDADGKVEIVCKALDDSSKSVMTVSATIDGAAASTSITLQAKP
;
A
#
# COMPACT_ATOMS: atom_id res chain seq x y z
N MET A 1 -4.54 51.93 -90.55
CA MET A 1 -5.70 51.89 -89.63
C MET A 1 -5.21 52.35 -88.28
N PRO A 2 -5.83 53.38 -87.65
CA PRO A 2 -5.48 53.72 -86.27
C PRO A 2 -5.94 52.58 -85.36
N VAL A 3 -5.10 52.21 -84.39
CA VAL A 3 -5.44 51.19 -83.40
C VAL A 3 -6.47 51.82 -82.45
N ASP A 4 -7.67 51.23 -82.39
CA ASP A 4 -8.74 51.68 -81.49
C ASP A 4 -8.35 51.32 -80.04
N ASN A 5 -7.82 52.32 -79.33
CA ASN A 5 -7.40 52.19 -77.94
C ASN A 5 -8.55 52.48 -76.94
N SER A 6 -9.78 52.74 -77.40
CA SER A 6 -10.91 53.09 -76.52
C SER A 6 -11.25 51.98 -75.52
N ALA A 7 -11.15 50.72 -75.95
CA ALA A 7 -11.31 49.55 -75.09
C ALA A 7 -10.18 49.43 -74.05
N ALA A 8 -8.95 49.76 -74.43
CA ALA A 8 -7.80 49.74 -73.54
C ALA A 8 -7.82 50.90 -72.54
N GLU A 9 -8.27 52.10 -72.95
CA GLU A 9 -8.43 53.25 -72.06
C GLU A 9 -9.61 53.08 -71.09
N SER A 10 -10.74 52.51 -71.53
CA SER A 10 -11.86 52.19 -70.64
C SER A 10 -11.50 51.09 -69.64
N ALA A 11 -10.78 50.04 -70.06
CA ALA A 11 -10.28 49.01 -69.15
C ALA A 11 -9.26 49.56 -68.14
N ARG A 12 -8.37 50.48 -68.55
CA ARG A 12 -7.44 51.19 -67.64
C ARG A 12 -8.16 52.11 -66.67
N SER A 13 -9.20 52.80 -67.11
CA SER A 13 -10.04 53.65 -66.27
C SER A 13 -10.81 52.83 -65.23
N LEU A 14 -11.36 51.67 -65.62
CA LEU A 14 -12.04 50.73 -64.72
C LEU A 14 -11.09 50.11 -63.70
N LEU A 15 -9.85 49.75 -64.10
CA LEU A 15 -8.82 49.27 -63.19
C LEU A 15 -8.36 50.33 -62.18
N ASN A 16 -8.20 51.58 -62.61
CA ASN A 16 -7.87 52.70 -61.72
C ASN A 16 -9.04 53.12 -60.81
N GLY A 17 -10.28 52.77 -61.18
CA GLY A 17 -11.47 52.98 -60.37
C GLY A 17 -11.70 51.93 -59.28
N ILE A 18 -10.87 50.87 -59.22
CA ILE A 18 -10.94 49.87 -58.17
C ILE A 18 -10.36 50.46 -56.88
N ASP A 19 -11.19 50.60 -55.85
CA ASP A 19 -10.75 51.00 -54.51
C ASP A 19 -10.03 49.84 -53.81
N TYR A 20 -8.73 49.71 -54.09
CA TYR A 20 -7.87 48.72 -53.45
C TYR A 20 -7.75 48.93 -51.93
N SER A 21 -7.96 50.17 -51.45
CA SER A 21 -7.97 50.46 -50.01
C SER A 21 -9.19 49.84 -49.34
N ALA A 22 -10.37 49.89 -49.97
CA ALA A 22 -11.56 49.22 -49.47
C ALA A 22 -11.46 47.69 -49.59
N LEU A 23 -10.93 47.17 -50.71
CA LEU A 23 -10.79 45.73 -50.96
C LEU A 23 -9.79 45.03 -50.04
N ILE A 24 -8.76 45.72 -49.58
CA ILE A 24 -7.73 45.17 -48.68
C ILE A 24 -8.01 45.57 -47.22
N GLY A 25 -8.43 46.83 -47.01
CA GLY A 25 -8.66 47.39 -45.68
C GLY A 25 -9.82 46.77 -44.93
N GLY A 26 -10.93 46.46 -45.63
CA GLY A 26 -12.09 45.78 -45.02
C GLY A 26 -11.73 44.40 -44.43
N PRO A 27 -11.16 43.47 -45.22
CA PRO A 27 -10.71 42.17 -44.72
C PRO A 27 -9.63 42.25 -43.64
N LEU A 28 -8.64 43.15 -43.76
CA LEU A 28 -7.62 43.33 -42.72
C LEU A 28 -8.21 43.86 -41.40
N GLN A 29 -9.12 44.83 -41.47
CA GLN A 29 -9.82 45.35 -40.28
C GLN A 29 -10.69 44.27 -39.63
N ALA A 30 -11.37 43.45 -40.43
CA ALA A 30 -12.14 42.31 -39.94
C ALA A 30 -11.25 41.29 -39.23
N ALA A 31 -10.07 40.98 -39.78
CA ALA A 31 -9.09 40.07 -39.17
C ALA A 31 -8.57 40.59 -37.82
N ILE A 32 -8.21 41.89 -37.74
CA ILE A 32 -7.76 42.52 -36.48
C ILE A 32 -8.87 42.48 -35.43
N THR A 33 -10.11 42.79 -35.82
CA THR A 33 -11.28 42.75 -34.92
C THR A 33 -11.55 41.32 -34.45
N ALA A 34 -11.44 40.33 -35.33
CA ALA A 34 -11.59 38.92 -35.00
C ALA A 34 -10.51 38.46 -34.01
N GLN A 35 -9.25 38.86 -34.18
CA GLN A 35 -8.16 38.58 -33.25
C GLN A 35 -8.39 39.23 -31.88
N ALA A 36 -8.82 40.49 -31.84
CA ALA A 36 -9.14 41.16 -30.59
C ALA A 36 -10.29 40.48 -29.83
N MET A 37 -11.34 40.04 -30.54
CA MET A 37 -12.45 39.29 -29.95
C MET A 37 -12.00 37.90 -29.46
N ALA A 38 -11.13 37.21 -30.20
CA ALA A 38 -10.58 35.94 -29.79
C ALA A 38 -9.73 36.08 -28.51
N ALA A 39 -8.82 37.05 -28.47
CA ALA A 39 -8.01 37.36 -27.29
C ALA A 39 -8.87 37.73 -26.07
N LYS A 40 -9.95 38.50 -26.28
CA LYS A 40 -10.90 38.84 -25.21
C LYS A 40 -11.61 37.60 -24.68
N SER A 41 -12.03 36.68 -25.56
CA SER A 41 -12.65 35.41 -25.14
C SER A 41 -11.70 34.56 -24.31
N THR A 42 -10.43 34.46 -24.70
CA THR A 42 -9.40 33.76 -23.91
C THR A 42 -9.20 34.41 -22.54
N TYR A 43 -9.10 35.73 -22.48
CA TYR A 43 -8.97 36.47 -21.21
C TYR A 43 -10.19 36.25 -20.31
N GLU A 44 -11.40 36.40 -20.83
CA GLU A 44 -12.63 36.21 -20.04
C GLU A 44 -12.76 34.77 -19.53
N PHE A 45 -12.32 33.79 -20.31
CA PHE A 45 -12.24 32.41 -19.86
C PHE A 45 -11.30 32.27 -18.66
N ILE A 46 -10.08 32.80 -18.76
CA ILE A 46 -9.10 32.76 -17.66
C ILE A 46 -9.64 33.49 -16.43
N ASP A 47 -10.23 34.67 -16.61
CA ASP A 47 -10.72 35.51 -15.52
C ASP A 47 -11.92 34.90 -14.79
N LYS A 48 -12.89 34.33 -15.52
CA LYS A 48 -14.11 33.79 -14.90
C LYS A 48 -14.01 32.33 -14.49
N VAL A 49 -13.18 31.53 -15.16
CA VAL A 49 -13.05 30.08 -14.91
C VAL A 49 -11.77 29.77 -14.16
N GLY A 50 -10.66 30.43 -14.52
CA GLY A 50 -9.35 30.17 -13.93
C GLY A 50 -9.09 30.89 -12.61
N LEU A 51 -9.84 31.93 -12.26
CA LEU A 51 -9.61 32.77 -11.09
C LEU A 51 -10.85 32.89 -10.20
N THR A 52 -10.62 32.99 -8.89
CA THR A 52 -11.61 33.35 -7.88
C THR A 52 -11.10 34.54 -7.07
N THR A 53 -12.00 35.46 -6.73
CA THR A 53 -11.67 36.62 -5.90
C THR A 53 -12.01 36.34 -4.44
N ASP A 54 -11.02 36.45 -3.55
CA ASP A 54 -11.25 36.34 -2.10
C ASP A 54 -11.90 37.63 -1.55
N LYS A 55 -12.33 37.61 -0.28
CA LYS A 55 -12.98 38.72 0.41
C LYS A 55 -12.15 40.01 0.40
N ASP A 56 -10.84 39.90 0.28
CA ASP A 56 -9.89 41.03 0.23
C ASP A 56 -9.62 41.55 -1.20
N GLY A 57 -10.33 41.03 -2.21
CA GLY A 57 -10.16 41.45 -3.61
C GLY A 57 -8.97 40.81 -4.34
N VAL A 58 -8.25 39.90 -3.70
CA VAL A 58 -7.11 39.17 -4.31
C VAL A 58 -7.62 38.05 -5.21
N LYS A 59 -7.18 38.04 -6.48
CA LYS A 59 -7.48 36.96 -7.42
C LYS A 59 -6.56 35.76 -7.19
N GLN A 60 -7.13 34.59 -6.96
CA GLN A 60 -6.42 33.33 -6.77
C GLN A 60 -6.81 32.32 -7.85
N ALA A 61 -5.87 31.44 -8.24
CA ALA A 61 -6.15 30.42 -9.23
C ALA A 61 -7.12 29.36 -8.69
N VAL A 62 -8.10 28.98 -9.51
CA VAL A 62 -9.02 27.88 -9.21
C VAL A 62 -8.26 26.56 -9.33
N ASN A 63 -8.20 25.81 -8.24
CA ASN A 63 -7.56 24.50 -8.18
C ASN A 63 -8.59 23.40 -8.02
N VAL A 64 -8.43 22.32 -8.78
CA VAL A 64 -9.17 21.07 -8.61
C VAL A 64 -8.35 20.14 -7.73
N THR A 65 -9.02 19.54 -6.75
CA THR A 65 -8.42 18.54 -5.87
C THR A 65 -8.87 17.16 -6.30
N PHE A 66 -7.93 16.28 -6.64
CA PHE A 66 -8.15 14.86 -6.81
C PHE A 66 -7.68 14.14 -5.54
N LEU A 67 -8.57 13.37 -4.92
CA LEU A 67 -8.23 12.44 -3.85
C LEU A 67 -8.13 11.04 -4.46
N TYR A 68 -6.98 10.41 -4.34
CA TYR A 68 -6.74 9.08 -4.90
C TYR A 68 -5.88 8.25 -3.96
N GLN A 69 -5.95 6.93 -4.13
CA GLN A 69 -5.17 5.99 -3.33
C GLN A 69 -3.84 5.72 -4.01
N LYS A 70 -2.75 5.73 -3.25
CA LYS A 70 -1.43 5.34 -3.71
C LYS A 70 -0.69 4.67 -2.57
N ASP A 71 -0.10 3.50 -2.82
CA ASP A 71 0.72 2.76 -1.85
C ASP A 71 0.03 2.58 -0.48
N GLY A 72 -1.27 2.30 -0.44
CA GLY A 72 -1.99 2.13 0.82
C GLY A 72 -2.49 3.42 1.48
N GLN A 73 -2.25 4.59 0.89
CA GLN A 73 -2.57 5.88 1.51
C GLN A 73 -3.43 6.77 0.61
N MET A 74 -4.24 7.64 1.23
CA MET A 74 -5.01 8.67 0.53
C MET A 74 -4.11 9.88 0.25
N VAL A 75 -3.89 10.17 -1.02
CA VAL A 75 -3.06 11.28 -1.48
C VAL A 75 -3.94 12.37 -2.10
N LYS A 76 -3.62 13.63 -1.79
CA LYS A 76 -4.26 14.82 -2.34
C LYS A 76 -3.42 15.40 -3.48
N LEU A 77 -3.92 15.33 -4.71
CA LEU A 77 -3.32 15.99 -5.88
C LEU A 77 -4.10 17.28 -6.16
N ILE A 78 -3.42 18.42 -6.08
CA ILE A 78 -3.98 19.75 -6.31
C ILE A 78 -3.49 20.25 -7.67
N VAL A 79 -4.41 20.54 -8.58
CA VAL A 79 -4.10 20.87 -9.98
C VAL A 79 -4.84 22.14 -10.37
N PRO A 80 -4.18 23.15 -10.96
CA PRO A 80 -4.88 24.33 -11.46
C PRO A 80 -5.85 23.98 -12.59
N LEU A 81 -7.09 24.45 -12.52
CA LEU A 81 -8.17 24.13 -13.46
C LEU A 81 -7.77 24.46 -14.91
N LEU A 82 -7.03 25.55 -15.11
CA LEU A 82 -6.54 25.98 -16.42
C LEU A 82 -5.62 24.96 -17.11
N THR A 83 -5.02 24.03 -16.38
CA THR A 83 -4.15 23.00 -16.96
C THR A 83 -4.91 21.77 -17.46
N ILE A 84 -6.14 21.56 -16.97
CA ILE A 84 -6.96 20.38 -17.28
C ILE A 84 -8.18 20.69 -18.15
N VAL A 85 -8.52 21.97 -18.32
CA VAL A 85 -9.61 22.43 -19.18
C VAL A 85 -9.05 23.08 -20.45
N PRO A 86 -9.57 22.74 -21.64
CA PRO A 86 -9.14 23.39 -22.88
C PRO A 86 -9.51 24.87 -22.84
N VAL A 87 -8.50 25.73 -22.94
CA VAL A 87 -8.70 27.18 -23.06
C VAL A 87 -8.98 27.51 -24.54
N PRO A 88 -10.08 28.21 -24.85
CA PRO A 88 -10.36 28.61 -26.21
C PRO A 88 -9.29 29.60 -26.68
N LEU A 89 -8.56 29.22 -27.73
CA LEU A 89 -7.56 30.04 -28.39
C LEU A 89 -7.82 29.98 -29.90
N ILE A 90 -8.32 31.07 -30.46
CA ILE A 90 -8.55 31.20 -31.90
C ILE A 90 -7.53 32.20 -32.43
N LEU A 91 -6.65 31.74 -33.31
CA LEU A 91 -5.62 32.55 -33.95
C LEU A 91 -5.91 32.64 -35.45
N VAL A 92 -5.74 33.83 -36.01
CA VAL A 92 -5.78 34.06 -37.45
C VAL A 92 -4.35 33.91 -37.91
N ASP A 93 -4.06 32.76 -38.52
CA ASP A 93 -2.72 32.38 -38.96
C ASP A 93 -2.34 33.06 -40.28
N GLU A 94 -3.22 32.95 -41.29
CA GLU A 94 -3.04 33.59 -42.59
C GLU A 94 -4.33 34.26 -43.07
N VAL A 95 -4.21 35.46 -43.65
CA VAL A 95 -5.29 36.13 -44.37
C VAL A 95 -4.91 36.23 -45.84
N THR A 96 -5.32 35.25 -46.65
CA THR A 96 -5.09 35.26 -48.09
C THR A 96 -6.24 35.95 -48.81
N ILE A 97 -5.96 37.06 -49.49
CA ILE A 97 -6.95 37.78 -50.31
C ILE A 97 -6.63 37.49 -51.78
N GLN A 98 -7.40 36.62 -52.42
CA GLN A 98 -7.26 36.34 -53.85
C GLN A 98 -8.32 37.09 -54.66
N PHE A 99 -7.89 38.14 -55.34
CA PHE A 99 -8.76 38.92 -56.21
C PHE A 99 -8.64 38.45 -57.66
N LYS A 100 -9.74 37.96 -58.24
CA LYS A 100 -9.84 37.67 -59.67
C LYS A 100 -10.87 38.63 -60.29
N ALA A 101 -10.40 39.62 -61.03
CA ALA A 101 -11.27 40.49 -61.83
C ALA A 101 -11.29 40.03 -63.29
N ASN A 102 -12.49 39.91 -63.85
CA ASN A 102 -12.70 39.74 -65.29
C ASN A 102 -13.37 41.02 -65.82
N ILE A 103 -12.68 41.73 -66.72
CA ILE A 103 -13.12 43.03 -67.23
C ILE A 103 -13.72 42.82 -68.63
N ASN A 104 -15.03 43.03 -68.77
CA ASN A 104 -15.68 43.18 -70.06
C ASN A 104 -16.05 44.64 -70.27
N ALA A 105 -15.38 45.30 -71.24
CA ALA A 105 -15.65 46.67 -71.60
C ALA A 105 -16.82 46.74 -72.60
N ALA A 106 -17.92 47.38 -72.22
CA ALA A 106 -18.90 47.93 -73.15
C ALA A 106 -19.08 49.41 -72.80
N ALA A 107 -18.87 50.30 -73.77
CA ALA A 107 -18.99 51.74 -73.59
C ALA A 107 -20.46 52.13 -73.58
N SER A 108 -20.95 52.69 -72.46
CA SER A 108 -22.08 53.62 -72.50
C SER A 108 -21.91 54.70 -71.44
N SER A 109 -22.13 55.94 -71.86
CA SER A 109 -22.07 57.13 -71.04
C SER A 109 -23.48 57.50 -70.59
N THR A 110 -23.80 57.31 -69.31
CA THR A 110 -24.97 57.95 -68.71
C THR A 110 -24.67 58.39 -67.28
N SER A 111 -24.80 59.70 -67.08
CA SER A 111 -24.79 60.41 -65.82
C SER A 111 -26.11 60.17 -65.07
N GLU A 112 -26.06 59.79 -63.79
CA GLU A 112 -27.24 59.83 -62.92
C GLU A 112 -26.89 60.33 -61.51
N GLU A 113 -27.55 61.41 -61.09
CA GLU A 113 -27.60 61.90 -59.71
C GLU A 113 -28.23 60.85 -58.80
N SER A 114 -27.53 60.48 -57.72
CA SER A 114 -28.05 59.56 -56.71
C SER A 114 -28.64 60.33 -55.53
N LYS A 115 -29.97 60.36 -55.38
CA LYS A 115 -30.62 60.61 -54.08
C LYS A 115 -30.81 59.27 -53.36
N SER A 116 -30.26 59.18 -52.16
CA SER A 116 -30.36 58.00 -51.29
C SER A 116 -31.50 58.18 -50.31
N GLU A 117 -32.52 57.32 -50.36
CA GLU A 117 -33.43 57.12 -49.24
C GLU A 117 -32.91 55.95 -48.40
N ALA A 118 -32.48 56.26 -47.18
CA ALA A 118 -32.09 55.27 -46.20
C ALA A 118 -33.34 54.59 -45.65
N ILE A 119 -33.61 53.35 -46.10
CA ILE A 119 -34.48 52.45 -45.33
C ILE A 119 -33.65 51.97 -44.15
N ALA A 120 -33.88 52.60 -43.00
CA ALA A 120 -33.47 52.13 -41.69
C ALA A 120 -34.24 50.83 -41.36
N GLY A 121 -33.86 49.73 -42.01
CA GLY A 121 -34.22 48.38 -41.61
C GLY A 121 -33.20 47.89 -40.61
N GLU A 122 -33.33 48.32 -39.36
CA GLU A 122 -32.53 47.83 -38.24
C GLU A 122 -32.96 46.39 -37.91
N LEU A 123 -32.54 45.43 -38.75
CA LEU A 123 -32.69 44.01 -38.44
C LEU A 123 -31.52 43.59 -37.54
N SER A 124 -31.57 44.00 -36.28
CA SER A 124 -30.68 43.54 -35.23
C SER A 124 -31.03 42.09 -34.85
N ALA A 125 -30.66 41.13 -35.70
CA ALA A 125 -30.68 39.72 -35.34
C ALA A 125 -29.49 39.44 -34.38
N GLN A 126 -29.67 39.81 -33.10
CA GLN A 126 -28.72 39.52 -32.04
C GLN A 126 -28.87 38.06 -31.61
N GLY A 127 -28.29 37.16 -32.41
CA GLY A 127 -28.19 35.74 -32.05
C GLY A 127 -27.19 35.57 -30.91
N LYS A 128 -27.68 35.23 -29.71
CA LYS A 128 -26.84 34.73 -28.63
C LYS A 128 -26.51 33.27 -28.92
N ILE A 129 -25.25 32.97 -29.21
CA ILE A 129 -24.76 31.59 -29.33
C ILE A 129 -23.91 31.28 -28.09
N GLY A 130 -24.36 30.32 -27.28
CA GLY A 130 -23.64 29.85 -26.09
C GLY A 130 -24.53 29.13 -25.07
N TRP A 131 -23.93 28.18 -24.33
CA TRP A 131 -24.56 27.44 -23.22
C TRP A 131 -23.94 27.90 -21.89
N GLY A 132 -24.76 28.33 -20.93
CA GLY A 132 -24.31 28.82 -19.62
C GLY A 132 -24.00 30.32 -19.56
N PRO A 133 -23.26 30.83 -18.56
CA PRO A 133 -23.06 32.27 -18.30
C PRO A 133 -22.21 33.02 -19.34
N PHE A 134 -21.96 32.40 -20.49
CA PHE A 134 -21.22 32.95 -21.62
C PHE A 134 -22.10 32.92 -22.86
N SER A 135 -22.56 34.10 -23.29
CA SER A 135 -23.24 34.28 -24.59
C SER A 135 -22.36 35.13 -25.49
N LEU A 136 -21.94 34.58 -26.63
CA LEU A 136 -21.25 35.34 -27.67
C LEU A 136 -22.31 36.07 -28.50
N SER A 137 -22.20 37.40 -28.62
CA SER A 137 -23.06 38.22 -29.48
C SER A 137 -22.30 38.57 -30.76
N ALA A 138 -22.66 37.93 -31.87
CA ALA A 138 -22.15 38.31 -33.19
C ALA A 138 -23.10 39.35 -33.81
N GLN A 139 -22.60 40.56 -34.07
CA GLN A 139 -23.29 41.56 -34.90
C GLN A 139 -22.74 41.48 -36.32
N MET A 140 -23.45 40.80 -37.22
CA MET A 140 -23.16 40.84 -38.65
C MET A 140 -23.91 42.02 -39.28
N LYS A 141 -23.20 43.10 -39.62
CA LYS A 141 -23.73 44.14 -40.51
C LYS A 141 -23.46 43.74 -41.96
N ALA A 142 -24.43 43.08 -42.58
CA ALA A 142 -24.45 42.85 -44.02
C ALA A 142 -25.30 43.96 -44.67
N SER A 143 -24.66 45.05 -45.10
CA SER A 143 -25.33 46.10 -45.89
C SER A 143 -25.39 45.64 -47.35
N TYR A 144 -26.53 45.09 -47.76
CA TYR A 144 -26.82 44.74 -49.16
C TYR A 144 -27.49 45.94 -49.85
N SER A 145 -26.77 46.63 -50.72
CA SER A 145 -27.31 47.66 -51.61
C SER A 145 -27.50 47.08 -53.01
N SER A 146 -28.73 46.69 -53.34
CA SER A 146 -29.10 46.38 -54.72
C SER A 146 -29.80 47.59 -55.32
N LYS A 147 -29.06 48.41 -56.10
CA LYS A 147 -29.69 49.30 -57.08
C LYS A 147 -30.31 48.41 -58.15
N LYS A 148 -31.64 48.35 -58.21
CA LYS A 148 -32.37 47.74 -59.32
C LYS A 148 -33.36 48.75 -59.86
N ASP A 149 -32.86 49.64 -60.70
CA ASP A 149 -33.68 50.22 -61.77
C ASP A 149 -33.18 49.64 -63.10
N SER A 150 -34.12 49.17 -63.91
CA SER A 150 -33.92 48.88 -65.32
C SER A 150 -35.30 48.67 -65.95
N LYS A 151 -35.91 49.77 -66.38
CA LYS A 151 -36.81 49.74 -67.54
C LYS A 151 -35.99 49.36 -68.77
N ALA A 152 -36.40 48.28 -69.41
CA ALA A 152 -35.81 47.73 -70.61
C ALA A 152 -35.79 48.75 -71.77
N THR A 153 -34.63 48.91 -72.41
CA THR A 153 -34.52 49.09 -73.86
C THR A 153 -33.22 48.42 -74.34
N GLN A 154 -33.36 47.63 -75.41
CA GLN A 154 -32.39 46.86 -76.19
C GLN A 154 -31.05 47.62 -76.35
N ASP A 155 -29.85 47.09 -76.16
CA ASP A 155 -29.27 45.86 -76.72
C ASP A 155 -27.93 45.54 -75.99
N SER A 156 -27.65 44.24 -75.81
CA SER A 156 -26.33 43.58 -75.65
C SER A 156 -25.42 43.71 -74.40
N ARG A 157 -25.27 42.55 -73.71
CA ARG A 157 -24.14 42.00 -72.89
C ARG A 157 -23.97 42.48 -71.43
N TYR A 158 -24.69 41.79 -70.55
CA TYR A 158 -24.48 41.77 -69.10
C TYR A 158 -23.84 40.44 -68.69
N SER A 159 -22.64 40.48 -68.10
CA SER A 159 -22.02 39.34 -67.41
C SER A 159 -21.22 39.90 -66.24
N VAL A 160 -21.88 39.96 -65.09
CA VAL A 160 -21.24 40.23 -63.79
C VAL A 160 -21.20 38.89 -63.08
N GLU A 161 -20.07 38.19 -63.16
CA GLU A 161 -19.83 36.99 -62.36
C GLU A 161 -18.93 37.37 -61.18
N TYR A 162 -19.51 37.33 -59.98
CA TYR A 162 -18.86 37.62 -58.71
C TYR A 162 -18.79 36.33 -57.91
N THR A 163 -17.60 35.74 -57.79
CA THR A 163 -17.37 34.54 -56.96
C THR A 163 -16.46 34.92 -55.81
N GLN A 164 -16.98 34.82 -54.58
CA GLN A 164 -16.28 35.14 -53.34
C GLN A 164 -16.14 33.86 -52.51
N ASP A 165 -14.96 33.24 -52.54
CA ASP A 165 -14.66 32.06 -51.73
C ASP A 165 -13.95 32.49 -50.43
N VAL A 166 -14.61 32.30 -49.29
CA VAL A 166 -14.02 32.54 -47.96
C VAL A 166 -13.82 31.19 -47.27
N PHE A 167 -12.57 30.75 -47.16
CA PHE A 167 -12.20 29.54 -46.42
C PHE A 167 -11.81 29.91 -44.99
N VAL A 168 -12.64 29.54 -44.02
CA VAL A 168 -12.31 29.66 -42.59
C VAL A 168 -11.98 28.27 -42.08
N HIS A 169 -10.69 28.02 -41.79
CA HIS A 169 -10.25 26.78 -41.18
C HIS A 169 -10.23 26.94 -39.66
N ALA A 170 -11.12 26.23 -38.96
CA ALA A 170 -11.15 26.19 -37.50
C ALA A 170 -10.77 24.78 -37.03
N SER A 171 -9.63 24.66 -36.35
CA SER A 171 -9.18 23.39 -35.75
C SER A 171 -9.59 23.30 -34.29
N GLN A 172 -9.98 22.11 -33.83
CA GLN A 172 -10.34 21.86 -32.44
C GLN A 172 -9.08 21.70 -31.56
N ALA A 173 -9.12 22.24 -30.35
CA ALA A 173 -8.04 22.05 -29.37
C ALA A 173 -7.98 20.58 -28.92
N GLY A 174 -6.78 19.99 -28.92
CA GLY A 174 -6.52 18.63 -28.42
C GLY A 174 -6.68 18.51 -26.90
N VAL A 175 -6.49 17.29 -26.38
CA VAL A 175 -6.53 17.02 -24.92
C VAL A 175 -5.50 17.90 -24.20
N PRO A 176 -5.89 18.68 -23.18
CA PRO A 176 -4.96 19.52 -22.43
C PRO A 176 -3.82 18.69 -21.80
N ALA A 177 -2.58 19.17 -21.91
CA ALA A 177 -1.39 18.45 -21.42
C ALA A 177 -1.44 18.17 -19.91
N GLY A 178 -2.02 19.07 -19.11
CA GLY A 178 -2.21 18.85 -17.68
C GLY A 178 -3.21 17.73 -17.39
N LEU A 179 -4.31 17.65 -18.17
CA LEU A 179 -5.28 16.56 -18.04
C LEU A 179 -4.62 15.20 -18.33
N ALA A 180 -3.83 15.10 -19.41
CA ALA A 180 -3.09 13.88 -19.73
C ALA A 180 -2.14 13.47 -18.59
N THR A 181 -1.44 14.43 -17.98
CA THR A 181 -0.55 14.19 -16.84
C THR A 181 -1.31 13.69 -15.61
N VAL A 182 -2.45 14.32 -15.30
CA VAL A 182 -3.32 13.88 -14.19
C VAL A 182 -3.81 12.45 -14.42
N LEU A 183 -4.31 12.14 -15.62
CA LEU A 183 -4.76 10.80 -15.95
C LEU A 183 -3.63 9.76 -15.84
N ASN A 184 -2.40 10.11 -16.25
CA ASN A 184 -1.24 9.24 -16.08
C ASN A 184 -0.88 9.01 -14.61
N ILE A 185 -0.91 10.06 -13.77
CA ILE A 185 -0.67 9.93 -12.33
C ILE A 185 -1.73 9.03 -11.70
N LEU A 186 -3.02 9.28 -12.01
CA LEU A 186 -4.13 8.49 -11.48
C LEU A 186 -4.07 7.03 -11.97
N SER A 187 -3.72 6.81 -13.24
CA SER A 187 -3.56 5.47 -13.82
C SER A 187 -2.37 4.74 -13.20
N SER A 188 -1.25 5.43 -12.94
CA SER A 188 -0.07 4.84 -12.31
C SER A 188 -0.29 4.54 -10.83
N ALA A 189 -1.15 5.34 -10.18
CA ALA A 189 -1.52 5.16 -8.79
C ALA A 189 -2.62 4.13 -8.57
N ALA A 190 -3.24 3.61 -9.63
CA ALA A 190 -4.23 2.55 -9.54
C ALA A 190 -3.57 1.28 -8.97
N THR A 191 -3.60 1.14 -7.65
CA THR A 191 -3.11 -0.06 -6.96
C THR A 191 -4.13 -1.18 -7.11
N GLY A 192 -3.68 -2.38 -7.46
CA GLY A 192 -4.52 -3.57 -7.35
C GLY A 192 -4.87 -3.81 -5.88
N ALA A 193 -6.15 -3.69 -5.54
CA ALA A 193 -6.64 -4.02 -4.21
C ALA A 193 -7.17 -5.47 -4.19
N SER A 194 -6.80 -6.24 -3.17
CA SER A 194 -7.41 -7.55 -2.91
C SER A 194 -8.90 -7.36 -2.62
N ARG A 195 -9.75 -8.22 -3.21
CA ARG A 195 -11.21 -8.14 -3.05
C ARG A 195 -11.66 -8.16 -1.58
N ASN A 196 -10.91 -8.81 -0.69
CA ASN A 196 -11.28 -9.05 0.72
C ASN A 196 -10.19 -8.55 1.69
N GLY A 197 -9.52 -7.45 1.38
CA GLY A 197 -8.36 -6.98 2.15
C GLY A 197 -7.16 -7.94 2.09
N ASP A 198 -6.04 -7.50 2.65
CA ASP A 198 -4.77 -8.21 2.64
C ASP A 198 -4.07 -8.11 4.00
N MET A 199 -3.37 -9.18 4.36
CA MET A 199 -2.55 -9.28 5.56
C MET A 199 -1.20 -9.87 5.17
N GLN A 200 -0.15 -9.10 5.40
CA GLN A 200 1.22 -9.54 5.19
C GLN A 200 1.91 -9.68 6.53
N VAL A 201 2.57 -10.81 6.74
CA VAL A 201 3.37 -11.07 7.95
C VAL A 201 4.80 -11.40 7.52
N SER A 202 5.78 -10.73 8.12
CA SER A 202 7.20 -10.88 7.83
C SER A 202 8.01 -11.06 9.12
N PRO A 203 9.00 -11.96 9.16
CA PRO A 203 9.35 -12.90 8.10
C PRO A 203 8.33 -14.05 7.99
N ALA A 204 8.25 -14.69 6.82
CA ALA A 204 7.35 -15.83 6.59
C ALA A 204 7.77 -17.10 7.34
N LEU A 205 9.03 -17.16 7.80
CA LEU A 205 9.59 -18.22 8.63
C LEU A 205 10.34 -17.56 9.79
N SER A 206 10.05 -18.01 11.00
CA SER A 206 10.62 -17.45 12.23
C SER A 206 11.45 -18.48 12.97
N THR A 207 12.44 -18.04 13.75
CA THR A 207 13.25 -18.91 14.61
C THR A 207 13.38 -18.29 15.99
N VAL A 208 13.25 -19.09 17.04
CA VAL A 208 13.35 -18.66 18.44
C VAL A 208 14.23 -19.62 19.22
N MET A 209 15.00 -19.09 20.17
CA MET A 209 15.83 -19.88 21.07
C MET A 209 15.07 -20.20 22.35
N SER A 210 15.06 -21.46 22.74
CA SER A 210 14.44 -21.97 23.96
C SER A 210 15.04 -21.33 25.21
N GLY A 211 14.17 -20.92 26.13
CA GLY A 211 14.52 -20.38 27.44
C GLY A 211 15.33 -19.09 27.43
N ASP A 212 15.53 -18.41 26.29
CA ASP A 212 16.36 -17.20 26.19
C ASP A 212 15.55 -15.94 25.88
N PRO A 213 15.16 -15.16 26.90
CA PRO A 213 14.40 -13.93 26.70
C PRO A 213 15.20 -12.81 26.02
N SER A 214 16.53 -12.96 25.85
CA SER A 214 17.35 -12.00 25.10
C SER A 214 17.26 -12.20 23.58
N GLN A 215 16.92 -13.42 23.13
CA GLN A 215 16.85 -13.79 21.71
C GLN A 215 15.41 -13.68 21.21
N GLN A 216 14.99 -12.44 20.94
CA GLN A 216 13.64 -12.13 20.52
C GLN A 216 13.52 -12.05 18.99
N GLN A 217 12.55 -12.75 18.42
CA GLN A 217 12.22 -12.70 17.01
C GLN A 217 11.27 -11.53 16.73
N MET A 218 11.67 -10.63 15.83
CA MET A 218 10.77 -9.57 15.36
C MET A 218 9.82 -10.12 14.30
N LEU A 219 8.52 -9.82 14.45
CA LEU A 219 7.50 -10.00 13.42
C LEU A 219 6.86 -8.65 13.07
N GLN A 220 6.69 -8.42 11.78
CA GLN A 220 6.00 -7.26 11.23
C GLN A 220 4.73 -7.71 10.53
N VAL A 221 3.60 -7.14 10.95
CA VAL A 221 2.29 -7.32 10.33
C VAL A 221 1.93 -6.05 9.61
N ARG A 222 1.41 -6.16 8.38
CA ARG A 222 0.88 -5.03 7.60
C ARG A 222 -0.50 -5.39 7.08
N LEU A 223 -1.47 -4.51 7.34
CA LEU A 223 -2.87 -4.71 6.97
C LEU A 223 -3.32 -3.69 5.93
N GLN A 224 -4.02 -4.17 4.92
CA GLN A 224 -4.66 -3.36 3.89
C GLN A 224 -6.12 -3.78 3.74
N ASN A 225 -7.04 -2.83 3.63
CA ASN A 225 -8.45 -3.12 3.42
C ASN A 225 -8.76 -3.41 1.94
N SER A 226 -10.01 -3.75 1.64
CA SER A 226 -10.46 -4.08 0.28
C SER A 226 -10.43 -2.91 -0.71
N SER A 227 -10.33 -1.66 -0.24
CA SER A 227 -10.10 -0.52 -1.13
C SER A 227 -8.63 -0.34 -1.50
N GLY A 228 -7.71 -1.04 -0.82
CA GLY A 228 -6.28 -0.85 -1.01
C GLY A 228 -5.70 0.23 -0.09
N LEU A 229 -6.35 0.54 1.04
CA LEU A 229 -5.85 1.49 2.04
C LEU A 229 -5.33 0.75 3.28
N PHE A 230 -4.32 1.28 3.96
CA PHE A 230 -3.82 0.68 5.19
C PHE A 230 -4.86 0.72 6.30
N ALA A 231 -5.03 -0.41 6.98
CA ALA A 231 -6.00 -0.57 8.04
C ALA A 231 -5.35 -0.31 9.41
N GLY A 232 -5.32 0.96 9.80
CA GLY A 232 -4.79 1.39 11.09
C GLY A 232 -5.73 1.16 12.26
N ASN A 233 -5.20 1.17 13.48
CA ASN A 233 -5.94 0.96 14.74
C ASN A 233 -6.82 -0.32 14.74
N THR A 234 -6.40 -1.33 13.99
CA THR A 234 -7.12 -2.60 13.80
C THR A 234 -6.53 -3.64 14.74
N ASP A 235 -7.41 -4.36 15.46
CA ASP A 235 -7.00 -5.42 16.38
C ASP A 235 -6.36 -6.60 15.64
N VAL A 236 -5.20 -7.04 16.12
CA VAL A 236 -4.45 -8.19 15.65
C VAL A 236 -4.31 -9.18 16.79
N ALA A 237 -4.71 -10.42 16.53
CA ALA A 237 -4.62 -11.52 17.46
C ALA A 237 -3.53 -12.52 17.03
N PHE A 238 -2.83 -13.05 18.02
CA PHE A 238 -1.80 -14.08 17.85
C PHE A 238 -2.23 -15.33 18.60
N GLN A 239 -2.04 -16.50 18.00
CA GLN A 239 -2.41 -17.77 18.60
C GLN A 239 -1.35 -18.84 18.37
N ILE A 240 -1.07 -19.62 19.40
CA ILE A 240 -0.21 -20.81 19.39
C ILE A 240 -0.96 -22.01 20.01
N ASP A 241 -0.33 -23.18 20.02
CA ASP A 241 -0.84 -24.34 20.75
C ASP A 241 -1.02 -23.98 22.26
N PRO A 242 -2.22 -24.16 22.83
CA PRO A 242 -2.48 -23.91 24.25
C PRO A 242 -1.51 -24.62 25.20
N ALA A 243 -0.99 -25.79 24.82
CA ALA A 243 -0.02 -26.55 25.62
C ALA A 243 1.33 -25.83 25.79
N LEU A 244 1.61 -24.81 24.96
CA LEU A 244 2.84 -24.01 24.98
C LEU A 244 2.62 -22.58 25.49
N ALA A 245 1.39 -22.21 25.87
CA ALA A 245 1.03 -20.83 26.22
C ALA A 245 1.86 -20.24 27.36
N ASP A 246 2.23 -21.07 28.35
CA ASP A 246 3.04 -20.66 29.49
C ASP A 246 4.53 -20.43 29.13
N LYS A 247 4.99 -20.95 28.00
CA LYS A 247 6.40 -20.92 27.56
C LYS A 247 6.77 -19.74 26.68
N PHE A 248 5.80 -19.13 25.99
CA PHE A 248 6.05 -18.05 25.03
C PHE A 248 5.52 -16.71 25.51
N ARG A 249 6.16 -15.65 25.02
CA ARG A 249 5.80 -14.26 25.34
C ARG A 249 5.87 -13.40 24.09
N MET A 250 5.11 -12.31 24.12
CA MET A 250 5.16 -11.28 23.10
C MET A 250 5.21 -9.89 23.70
N SER A 251 5.76 -8.94 22.96
CA SER A 251 5.69 -7.53 23.28
C SER A 251 5.58 -6.71 22.00
N ARG A 252 5.17 -5.45 22.13
CA ARG A 252 5.20 -4.52 21.00
C ARG A 252 6.63 -3.99 20.82
N ALA A 253 7.13 -3.97 19.58
CA ALA A 253 8.45 -3.46 19.26
C ALA A 253 8.41 -1.95 18.99
N PRO A 254 9.53 -1.22 19.20
CA PRO A 254 10.72 -1.65 19.93
C PRO A 254 10.54 -1.57 21.46
N PHE A 255 9.46 -0.93 21.93
CA PHE A 255 9.16 -0.75 23.34
C PHE A 255 7.73 -1.19 23.61
N GLY A 256 7.55 -2.08 24.59
CA GLY A 256 6.25 -2.58 24.99
C GLY A 256 6.36 -3.47 26.21
N SER A 257 5.30 -3.50 27.02
CA SER A 257 5.20 -4.46 28.10
C SER A 257 5.14 -5.88 27.55
N THR A 258 5.71 -6.82 28.30
CA THR A 258 5.57 -8.25 27.99
C THR A 258 4.13 -8.68 28.22
N ILE A 259 3.57 -9.41 27.27
CA ILE A 259 2.21 -9.92 27.25
C ILE A 259 2.29 -11.46 27.16
N PRO A 260 1.77 -12.18 28.17
CA PRO A 260 1.64 -13.63 28.10
C PRO A 260 0.47 -14.04 27.20
N PHE A 261 0.55 -15.25 26.63
CA PHE A 261 -0.60 -15.88 26.03
C PHE A 261 -1.59 -16.31 27.13
N ASP A 262 -2.88 -16.22 26.84
CA ASP A 262 -3.92 -16.72 27.73
C ASP A 262 -3.95 -18.26 27.78
N THR A 263 -4.84 -18.84 28.59
CA THR A 263 -4.98 -20.30 28.71
C THR A 263 -5.41 -21.00 27.42
N ALA A 264 -5.92 -20.26 26.43
CA ALA A 264 -6.25 -20.77 25.10
C ALA A 264 -5.12 -20.54 24.08
N GLY A 265 -3.94 -20.11 24.54
CA GLY A 265 -2.79 -19.83 23.69
C GLY A 265 -2.97 -18.58 22.84
N LYS A 266 -3.78 -17.60 23.26
CA LYS A 266 -4.14 -16.43 22.45
C LYS A 266 -3.70 -15.10 23.09
N ILE A 267 -3.39 -14.11 22.24
CA ILE A 267 -3.19 -12.70 22.58
C ILE A 267 -4.06 -11.85 21.65
N THR A 268 -4.80 -10.88 22.18
CA THR A 268 -5.70 -9.98 21.40
C THR A 268 -5.46 -8.49 21.69
N SER A 269 -4.35 -8.15 22.33
CA SER A 269 -4.09 -6.81 22.86
C SER A 269 -3.38 -5.87 21.89
N PHE A 270 -2.95 -6.35 20.72
CA PHE A 270 -2.19 -5.54 19.78
C PHE A 270 -3.10 -4.88 18.73
N LYS A 271 -2.80 -3.62 18.44
CA LYS A 271 -3.41 -2.87 17.35
C LYS A 271 -2.34 -2.41 16.36
N THR A 272 -2.73 -2.32 15.09
CA THR A 272 -1.93 -1.64 14.08
C THR A 272 -1.83 -0.15 14.35
N ASP A 273 -0.71 0.45 13.98
CA ASP A 273 -0.50 1.89 13.96
C ASP A 273 -1.37 2.58 12.91
N GLY A 274 -1.37 3.91 12.88
CA GLY A 274 -2.15 4.68 11.90
C GLY A 274 -1.81 4.37 10.44
N ASP A 275 -0.64 3.78 10.18
CA ASP A 275 -0.18 3.34 8.86
C ASP A 275 -0.49 1.86 8.55
N GLY A 276 -1.29 1.20 9.39
CA GLY A 276 -1.68 -0.21 9.24
C GLY A 276 -0.57 -1.22 9.50
N SER A 277 0.57 -0.80 10.06
CA SER A 277 1.65 -1.68 10.47
C SER A 277 1.58 -2.04 11.95
N LEU A 278 2.15 -3.19 12.32
CA LEU A 278 2.35 -3.61 13.71
C LEU A 278 3.67 -4.36 13.78
N SER A 279 4.58 -3.92 14.64
CA SER A 279 5.81 -4.65 14.93
C SER A 279 5.74 -5.25 16.33
N VAL A 280 6.01 -6.54 16.45
CA VAL A 280 6.03 -7.28 17.72
C VAL A 280 7.30 -8.09 17.86
N MET A 281 7.70 -8.32 19.10
CA MET A 281 8.77 -9.23 19.47
C MET A 281 8.14 -10.50 20.04
N PHE A 282 8.67 -11.67 19.67
CA PHE A 282 8.19 -12.98 20.10
C PHE A 282 9.38 -13.83 20.55
N TRP A 283 9.29 -14.47 21.71
CA TRP A 283 10.37 -15.30 22.26
C TRP A 283 9.85 -16.41 23.16
N ALA A 284 10.71 -17.43 23.37
CA ALA A 284 10.48 -18.47 24.37
C ALA A 284 11.11 -18.03 25.69
N GLU A 285 10.28 -17.85 26.72
CA GLU A 285 10.72 -17.59 28.09
C GLU A 285 11.00 -18.90 28.83
N GLY A 286 10.21 -19.93 28.57
CA GLY A 286 10.41 -21.27 29.14
C GLY A 286 11.22 -22.20 28.23
N GLU A 287 11.69 -23.30 28.81
CA GLU A 287 12.33 -24.38 28.05
C GLU A 287 11.28 -25.16 27.23
N VAL A 288 11.55 -25.33 25.93
CA VAL A 288 10.69 -25.98 24.94
C VAL A 288 11.53 -26.86 24.05
N ALA A 289 11.10 -28.12 23.88
CA ALA A 289 11.74 -29.07 23.00
C ALA A 289 11.99 -28.50 21.59
N ALA A 290 13.12 -28.82 20.96
CA ALA A 290 13.39 -28.38 19.59
C ALA A 290 12.34 -28.97 18.64
N GLN A 291 11.49 -28.12 18.10
CA GLN A 291 10.34 -28.48 17.28
C GLN A 291 9.91 -27.32 16.38
N ALA A 292 9.07 -27.60 15.39
CA ALA A 292 8.34 -26.56 14.66
C ALA A 292 6.98 -26.31 15.32
N ILE A 293 6.59 -25.06 15.47
CA ILE A 293 5.28 -24.64 15.98
C ILE A 293 4.63 -23.66 15.00
N ASP A 294 3.30 -23.63 14.99
CA ASP A 294 2.53 -22.71 14.16
C ASP A 294 2.09 -21.50 14.98
N LEU A 295 2.57 -20.30 14.60
CA LEU A 295 2.07 -19.03 15.13
C LEU A 295 1.02 -18.48 14.16
N THR A 296 -0.25 -18.55 14.54
CA THR A 296 -1.36 -18.03 13.74
C THR A 296 -1.57 -16.56 14.06
N VAL A 297 -1.48 -15.69 13.05
CA VAL A 297 -1.77 -14.26 13.12
C VAL A 297 -3.11 -14.00 12.46
N SER A 298 -4.03 -13.34 13.16
CA SER A 298 -5.38 -13.09 12.64
C SER A 298 -5.84 -11.66 12.93
N ALA A 299 -6.68 -11.11 12.06
CA ALA A 299 -7.26 -9.79 12.21
C ALA A 299 -8.62 -9.71 11.51
N SER A 300 -9.50 -8.85 12.02
CA SER A 300 -10.76 -8.51 11.39
C SER A 300 -10.63 -7.13 10.75
N ILE A 301 -10.28 -7.10 9.46
CA ILE A 301 -9.96 -5.88 8.73
C ILE A 301 -11.25 -5.11 8.42
N PRO A 302 -11.45 -3.88 8.93
CA PRO A 302 -12.67 -3.13 8.71
C PRO A 302 -12.84 -2.76 7.23
N ALA A 303 -14.08 -2.82 6.75
CA ALA A 303 -14.43 -2.37 5.42
C ALA A 303 -14.39 -0.84 5.32
N PRO A 304 -14.00 -0.26 4.17
CA PRO A 304 -13.88 1.19 3.99
C PRO A 304 -15.19 1.96 4.15
N ASP A 305 -16.33 1.31 3.92
CA ASP A 305 -17.67 1.88 3.85
C ASP A 305 -18.55 1.52 5.07
N GLY A 306 -17.95 0.94 6.12
CA GLY A 306 -18.69 0.42 7.26
C GLY A 306 -19.43 -0.90 6.98
N GLY A 307 -19.14 -1.54 5.84
CA GLY A 307 -19.58 -2.90 5.53
C GLY A 307 -18.99 -3.98 6.44
N LYS A 308 -19.24 -5.24 6.10
CA LYS A 308 -18.74 -6.38 6.87
C LYS A 308 -17.21 -6.41 6.85
N ALA A 309 -16.60 -6.59 8.02
CA ALA A 309 -15.15 -6.73 8.15
C ALA A 309 -14.65 -8.05 7.52
N ASP A 310 -13.48 -7.98 6.90
CA ASP A 310 -12.80 -9.11 6.28
C ASP A 310 -11.90 -9.81 7.31
N ALA A 311 -12.26 -11.04 7.69
CA ALA A 311 -11.42 -11.86 8.56
C ALA A 311 -10.24 -12.44 7.75
N LYS A 312 -9.01 -12.22 8.24
CA LYS A 312 -7.79 -12.77 7.67
C LYS A 312 -7.00 -13.51 8.73
N SER A 313 -6.35 -14.58 8.28
CA SER A 313 -5.47 -15.41 9.10
C SER A 313 -4.27 -15.87 8.27
N VAL A 314 -3.08 -15.77 8.85
CA VAL A 314 -1.80 -16.19 8.26
C VAL A 314 -1.08 -17.03 9.30
N VAL A 315 -0.62 -18.22 8.89
CA VAL A 315 0.18 -19.10 9.75
C VAL A 315 1.66 -18.84 9.48
N VAL A 316 2.39 -18.47 10.53
CA VAL A 316 3.85 -18.29 10.51
C VAL A 316 4.48 -19.51 11.19
N PRO A 317 5.13 -20.42 10.44
CA PRO A 317 5.89 -21.50 11.03
C PRO A 317 7.11 -20.93 11.79
N VAL A 318 7.24 -21.33 13.06
CA VAL A 318 8.35 -20.97 13.95
C VAL A 318 9.16 -22.22 14.27
N ARG A 319 10.46 -22.17 14.03
CA ARG A 319 11.39 -23.19 14.51
C ARG A 319 11.90 -22.83 15.90
N VAL A 320 11.63 -23.69 16.87
CA VAL A 320 12.20 -23.60 18.21
C VAL A 320 13.52 -24.35 18.20
N LEU A 321 14.61 -23.64 18.52
CA LEU A 321 15.93 -24.21 18.68
C LEU A 321 16.28 -24.29 20.17
N HIS A 322 16.92 -25.38 20.57
CA HIS A 322 17.53 -25.46 21.89
C HIS A 322 18.92 -24.85 21.90
N ARG A 323 19.33 -24.37 23.07
CA ARG A 323 20.72 -24.02 23.33
C ARG A 323 21.58 -25.29 23.25
N LEU A 324 22.75 -25.18 22.62
CA LEU A 324 23.80 -26.19 22.75
C LEU A 324 24.80 -25.77 23.82
N PRO A 325 25.25 -26.68 24.70
CA PRO A 325 24.76 -28.05 24.90
C PRO A 325 23.36 -28.08 25.55
N PRO A 326 22.56 -29.15 25.37
CA PRO A 326 21.26 -29.29 26.02
C PRO A 326 21.41 -29.20 27.55
N PRO A 327 20.38 -28.73 28.29
CA PRO A 327 20.42 -28.66 29.74
C PRO A 327 20.72 -30.05 30.30
N ALA A 328 21.79 -30.17 31.08
CA ALA A 328 22.19 -31.43 31.68
C ALA A 328 21.07 -31.91 32.62
N THR A 329 20.69 -33.19 32.51
CA THR A 329 19.67 -33.77 33.40
C THR A 329 20.27 -34.02 34.79
N PRO A 330 19.47 -33.94 35.87
CA PRO A 330 19.97 -34.40 37.16
C PRO A 330 20.40 -35.86 37.06
N SER A 331 21.38 -36.25 37.85
CA SER A 331 21.91 -37.61 37.80
C SER A 331 22.06 -38.19 39.20
N LEU A 332 21.74 -39.48 39.31
CA LEU A 332 22.04 -40.30 40.47
C LEU A 332 23.02 -41.37 39.99
N LYS A 333 24.16 -41.51 40.67
CA LYS A 333 25.20 -42.45 40.29
C LYS A 333 25.66 -43.24 41.50
N SER A 334 25.85 -44.54 41.32
CA SER A 334 26.62 -45.36 42.23
C SER A 334 28.11 -45.26 41.89
N ALA A 335 29.00 -45.43 42.88
CA ALA A 335 30.44 -45.49 42.61
C ALA A 335 30.81 -46.85 41.99
N GLN A 336 30.00 -47.89 42.24
CA GLN A 336 30.18 -49.22 41.71
C GLN A 336 28.91 -49.72 41.01
N ALA A 337 29.06 -50.39 39.87
CA ALA A 337 27.92 -51.04 39.19
C ALA A 337 27.53 -52.37 39.85
N MET A 338 28.44 -52.95 40.67
CA MET A 338 28.29 -54.26 41.26
C MET A 338 29.10 -54.40 42.54
N LEU A 339 28.50 -55.00 43.57
CA LEU A 339 29.12 -55.39 44.84
C LEU A 339 29.18 -56.92 44.93
N SER A 340 30.36 -57.48 45.19
CA SER A 340 30.59 -58.93 45.27
C SER A 340 31.01 -59.33 46.69
N ILE A 341 30.02 -59.73 47.50
CA ILE A 341 30.09 -59.77 48.96
C ILE A 341 30.13 -61.22 49.44
N ALA A 342 31.11 -61.56 50.29
CA ALA A 342 31.17 -62.90 50.87
C ALA A 342 30.07 -63.09 51.93
N LYS A 343 29.60 -64.32 52.13
CA LYS A 343 28.56 -64.61 53.14
C LYS A 343 28.93 -64.08 54.53
N GLY A 344 28.04 -63.29 55.12
CA GLY A 344 28.23 -62.67 56.43
C GLY A 344 29.19 -61.47 56.44
N ALA A 345 29.85 -61.14 55.33
CA ALA A 345 30.68 -59.96 55.18
C ALA A 345 29.86 -58.75 54.69
N THR A 346 30.44 -57.56 54.82
CA THR A 346 29.87 -56.31 54.32
C THR A 346 30.76 -55.70 53.24
N ASP A 347 30.15 -54.97 52.32
CA ASP A 347 30.83 -54.11 51.35
C ASP A 347 30.09 -52.79 51.22
N LYS A 348 30.74 -51.76 50.68
CA LYS A 348 30.25 -50.38 50.71
C LYS A 348 30.22 -49.76 49.33
N ASP A 349 29.24 -48.90 49.09
CA ASP A 349 29.16 -48.06 47.91
C ASP A 349 28.70 -46.65 48.28
N VAL A 350 28.96 -45.69 47.41
CA VAL A 350 28.59 -44.28 47.60
C VAL A 350 27.69 -43.85 46.46
N LEU A 351 26.47 -43.48 46.81
CA LEU A 351 25.51 -42.89 45.89
C LEU A 351 25.75 -41.38 45.85
N THR A 352 25.84 -40.81 44.65
CA THR A 352 26.02 -39.37 44.43
C THR A 352 24.88 -38.82 43.59
N ALA A 353 24.16 -37.84 44.12
CA ALA A 353 23.12 -37.08 43.45
C ALA A 353 23.65 -35.72 43.01
N LEU A 354 23.53 -35.42 41.71
CA LEU A 354 23.95 -34.16 41.11
C LEU A 354 22.77 -33.46 40.45
N ARG A 355 22.71 -32.14 40.63
CA ARG A 355 21.78 -31.25 39.92
C ARG A 355 22.16 -31.11 38.43
N PRO A 356 21.25 -30.57 37.61
CA PRO A 356 21.53 -30.21 36.21
C PRO A 356 22.82 -29.43 35.98
N ASP A 357 23.18 -28.53 36.89
CA ASP A 357 24.38 -27.70 36.81
C ASP A 357 25.67 -28.43 37.26
N GLY A 358 25.58 -29.71 37.61
CA GLY A 358 26.68 -30.53 38.11
C GLY A 358 27.02 -30.29 39.58
N THR A 359 26.26 -29.46 40.30
CA THR A 359 26.45 -29.24 41.74
C THR A 359 25.82 -30.36 42.57
N PRO A 360 26.30 -30.60 43.80
CA PRO A 360 25.69 -31.57 44.71
C PRO A 360 24.22 -31.31 45.02
N ALA A 361 23.38 -32.34 44.90
CA ALA A 361 21.98 -32.27 45.27
C ALA A 361 21.78 -32.72 46.73
N ALA A 362 21.88 -31.78 47.67
CA ALA A 362 21.76 -32.04 49.11
C ALA A 362 20.30 -32.20 49.58
N GLY A 363 20.08 -33.05 50.58
CA GLY A 363 18.77 -33.26 51.22
C GLY A 363 17.74 -34.03 50.38
N VAL A 364 18.16 -34.65 49.29
CA VAL A 364 17.30 -35.42 48.38
C VAL A 364 16.99 -36.78 48.99
N GLU A 365 15.71 -37.15 49.03
CA GLU A 365 15.25 -38.46 49.50
C GLU A 365 15.51 -39.54 48.44
N LEU A 366 16.18 -40.62 48.86
CA LEU A 366 16.45 -41.78 48.02
C LEU A 366 15.48 -42.91 48.35
N ASN A 367 14.91 -43.52 47.31
CA ASN A 367 14.01 -44.65 47.42
C ASN A 367 14.68 -45.89 46.85
N PHE A 368 14.73 -46.96 47.65
CA PHE A 368 15.38 -48.21 47.33
C PHE A 368 14.33 -49.26 46.99
N THR A 369 14.51 -49.94 45.86
CA THR A 369 13.71 -51.08 45.46
C THR A 369 14.61 -52.24 45.11
N PHE A 370 14.20 -53.44 45.47
CA PHE A 370 14.94 -54.68 45.21
C PHE A 370 14.09 -55.59 44.32
N ASP A 371 14.76 -56.38 43.50
CA ASP A 371 14.12 -57.51 42.82
C ASP A 371 13.84 -58.67 43.79
N THR A 372 13.36 -59.80 43.26
CA THR A 372 13.01 -60.98 44.05
C THR A 372 14.18 -61.58 44.84
N GLY A 373 15.43 -61.24 44.52
CA GLY A 373 16.62 -61.68 45.24
C GLY A 373 17.01 -60.80 46.44
N GLY A 374 16.27 -59.71 46.68
CA GLY A 374 16.63 -58.70 47.69
C GLY A 374 16.71 -59.24 49.12
N THR A 375 15.91 -60.25 49.47
CA THR A 375 15.87 -60.85 50.82
C THR A 375 17.17 -61.55 51.23
N ALA A 376 18.08 -61.80 50.28
CA ALA A 376 19.41 -62.33 50.54
C ALA A 376 20.44 -61.28 50.98
N PHE A 377 20.06 -59.99 51.02
CA PHE A 377 20.95 -58.89 51.36
C PHE A 377 20.33 -57.96 52.42
N GLU A 378 21.10 -57.60 53.43
CA GLU A 378 20.75 -56.47 54.33
C GLU A 378 21.46 -55.22 53.81
N VAL A 379 20.71 -54.15 53.56
CA VAL A 379 21.27 -52.87 53.10
C VAL A 379 20.94 -51.78 54.10
N GLU A 380 21.98 -51.09 54.57
CA GLU A 380 21.86 -49.94 55.43
C GLU A 380 22.39 -48.69 54.74
N ALA A 381 21.73 -47.56 54.94
CA ALA A 381 22.21 -46.25 54.54
C ALA A 381 22.33 -45.38 55.79
N ASN A 382 23.48 -44.74 55.98
CA ASN A 382 23.77 -43.95 57.18
C ASN A 382 23.50 -44.72 58.51
N GLY A 383 23.75 -46.02 58.52
CA GLY A 383 23.58 -46.90 59.69
C GLY A 383 22.13 -47.26 60.03
N LYS A 384 21.18 -47.09 59.10
CA LYS A 384 19.79 -47.54 59.23
C LYS A 384 19.39 -48.38 58.04
N SER A 385 18.59 -49.44 58.27
CA SER A 385 18.03 -50.24 57.18
C SER A 385 17.28 -49.36 56.17
N VAL A 386 17.47 -49.63 54.88
CA VAL A 386 16.77 -48.93 53.79
C VAL A 386 15.34 -49.44 53.58
N GLU A 387 14.97 -50.59 54.16
CA GLU A 387 13.61 -51.10 54.09
C GLU A 387 12.67 -50.21 54.90
N GLY A 388 11.74 -49.53 54.22
CA GLY A 388 10.77 -48.62 54.86
C GLY A 388 11.35 -47.27 55.29
N ASN A 389 12.59 -46.95 54.93
CA ASN A 389 13.22 -45.66 55.19
C ASN A 389 13.72 -45.02 53.89
N SER A 390 13.57 -43.69 53.77
CA SER A 390 14.10 -42.91 52.65
C SER A 390 15.25 -42.02 53.14
N PRO A 391 16.51 -42.50 53.12
CA PRO A 391 17.66 -41.71 53.55
C PRO A 391 17.85 -40.50 52.65
N LYS A 392 18.39 -39.42 53.22
CA LYS A 392 18.65 -38.16 52.52
C LYS A 392 20.12 -38.00 52.20
N THR A 393 20.42 -37.41 51.06
CA THR A 393 21.78 -37.01 50.68
C THR A 393 22.33 -35.93 51.62
N ASP A 394 23.63 -36.01 51.89
CA ASP A 394 24.36 -35.02 52.71
C ASP A 394 24.61 -33.70 51.95
N ALA A 395 25.40 -32.79 52.55
CA ALA A 395 25.74 -31.50 51.95
C ALA A 395 26.53 -31.64 50.63
N ASP A 396 27.23 -32.76 50.43
CA ASP A 396 27.99 -33.10 49.22
C ASP A 396 27.15 -33.96 48.26
N GLY A 397 25.84 -34.08 48.50
CA GLY A 397 24.92 -34.81 47.64
C GLY A 397 25.12 -36.33 47.69
N LYS A 398 25.72 -36.85 48.76
CA LYS A 398 26.10 -38.26 48.87
C LYS A 398 25.30 -39.02 49.91
N VAL A 399 25.20 -40.34 49.71
CA VAL A 399 24.74 -41.31 50.71
C VAL A 399 25.66 -42.52 50.64
N GLU A 400 26.29 -42.87 51.76
CA GLU A 400 27.03 -44.13 51.89
C GLU A 400 26.05 -45.25 52.22
N ILE A 401 26.15 -46.34 51.46
CA ILE A 401 25.40 -47.57 51.70
C ILE A 401 26.37 -48.69 52.10
N VAL A 402 25.91 -49.53 53.02
CA VAL A 402 26.60 -50.74 53.47
C VAL A 402 25.69 -51.91 53.16
N CYS A 403 26.18 -52.85 52.37
CA CYS A 403 25.46 -54.04 51.95
C CYS A 403 26.09 -55.27 52.60
N LYS A 404 25.27 -56.19 53.10
CA LYS A 404 25.69 -57.44 53.73
C LYS A 404 25.02 -58.63 53.04
N ALA A 405 25.79 -59.64 52.66
CA ALA A 405 25.23 -60.88 52.11
C ALA A 405 24.82 -61.85 53.22
N LEU A 406 23.60 -62.37 53.16
CA LEU A 406 23.07 -63.36 54.11
C LEU A 406 23.33 -64.81 53.68
N ASP A 407 23.57 -65.02 52.38
CA ASP A 407 23.96 -66.30 51.79
C ASP A 407 25.24 -66.19 50.96
N ASP A 408 25.57 -67.25 50.24
CA ASP A 408 26.80 -67.44 49.46
C ASP A 408 26.57 -67.54 47.94
N SER A 409 25.33 -67.39 47.46
CA SER A 409 24.99 -67.70 46.06
C SER A 409 23.94 -66.81 45.41
N SER A 410 23.21 -65.99 46.17
CA SER A 410 22.16 -65.13 45.61
C SER A 410 22.70 -63.94 44.83
N LYS A 411 21.87 -63.44 43.94
CA LYS A 411 22.09 -62.23 43.16
C LYS A 411 20.83 -61.40 43.16
N SER A 412 20.96 -60.08 43.34
CA SER A 412 19.85 -59.13 43.33
C SER A 412 20.24 -57.84 42.63
N VAL A 413 19.30 -57.21 41.94
CA VAL A 413 19.44 -55.84 41.45
C VAL A 413 18.72 -54.90 42.41
N MET A 414 19.49 -54.02 43.03
CA MET A 414 18.98 -52.90 43.81
C MET A 414 18.86 -51.67 42.92
N THR A 415 17.66 -51.12 42.78
CA THR A 415 17.42 -49.87 42.06
C THR A 415 17.20 -48.75 43.08
N VAL A 416 17.95 -47.67 42.91
CA VAL A 416 17.80 -46.45 43.72
C VAL A 416 17.22 -45.36 42.84
N SER A 417 16.20 -44.68 43.33
CA SER A 417 15.51 -43.60 42.62
C SER A 417 15.35 -42.37 43.50
N ALA A 418 15.31 -41.20 42.88
CA ALA A 418 15.16 -39.92 43.54
C ALA A 418 14.46 -38.91 42.63
N THR A 419 13.84 -37.90 43.23
CA THR A 419 13.35 -36.72 42.53
C THR A 419 14.26 -35.53 42.85
N ILE A 420 15.00 -35.04 41.87
CA ILE A 420 15.96 -33.94 42.00
C ILE A 420 15.42 -32.77 41.17
N ASP A 421 15.17 -31.63 41.82
CA ASP A 421 14.64 -30.42 41.17
C ASP A 421 13.39 -30.68 40.28
N GLY A 422 12.52 -31.60 40.73
CA GLY A 422 11.28 -31.96 40.04
C GLY A 422 11.41 -33.01 38.92
N ALA A 423 12.62 -33.49 38.63
CA ALA A 423 12.87 -34.54 37.65
C ALA A 423 13.34 -35.85 38.30
N ALA A 424 12.92 -36.99 37.74
CA ALA A 424 13.30 -38.30 38.23
C ALA A 424 14.72 -38.68 37.80
N ALA A 425 15.51 -39.20 38.74
CA ALA A 425 16.83 -39.78 38.49
C ALA A 425 16.90 -41.17 39.14
N SER A 426 17.57 -42.12 38.50
CA SER A 426 17.74 -43.47 39.04
C SER A 426 19.09 -44.08 38.66
N THR A 427 19.51 -45.05 39.47
CA THR A 427 20.69 -45.88 39.24
C THR A 427 20.42 -47.29 39.76
N SER A 428 21.18 -48.27 39.29
CA SER A 428 21.03 -49.66 39.71
C SER A 428 22.38 -50.26 40.06
N ILE A 429 22.43 -51.00 41.16
CA ILE A 429 23.62 -51.70 41.65
C ILE A 429 23.29 -53.19 41.69
N THR A 430 24.18 -54.01 41.13
CA THR A 430 24.06 -55.47 41.22
C THR A 430 24.71 -55.96 42.51
N LEU A 431 23.96 -56.61 43.38
CA LEU A 431 24.48 -57.31 44.56
C LEU A 431 24.69 -58.78 44.21
N GLN A 432 25.91 -59.30 44.42
CA GLN A 432 26.23 -60.72 44.23
C GLN A 432 26.86 -61.28 45.49
N ALA A 433 26.24 -62.32 46.05
CA ALA A 433 26.82 -63.12 47.10
C ALA A 433 27.87 -64.07 46.52
N LYS A 434 28.91 -64.33 47.30
CA LYS A 434 29.94 -65.33 47.00
C LYS A 434 30.26 -66.17 48.24
N PRO A 435 30.73 -67.40 48.05
CA PRO A 435 31.13 -68.28 49.15
C PRO A 435 32.29 -67.73 49.98
#